data_AF-A0A521F8I1-F1
#
_entry.id   AF-A0A521F8I1-F1
#
_cell.length_a   1.000
_cell.length_b   1.000
_cell.length_c   1.000
_cell.angle_alpha   90.00
_cell.angle_beta   90.00
_cell.angle_gamma   90.00
#
_symmetry.space_group_name_H-M   'P 1'
#
loop_
_entity.id
_entity.type
_entity.pdbx_description
1 polymer ?
#
loop_
_entity_poly.entity_id
_entity_poly.type
_entity_poly.pdbx_seq_one_letter_code
_entity_poly.pdbx_strand_id
1 'polypeptide(L)' 'MTKKNEKNGFTRNYIGKGTQVQDLDIVKVTVELDSALEYSHAYKGKKYLSFEVARMKQPDEFGKTHTCYVNIKNKAD' A
#
# COMPACT_ATOMS: atom_id res chain seq x y z
N MET A 1 -5.89 -15.33 5.14
CA MET A 1 -5.24 -15.80 3.90
C MET A 1 -5.13 -14.63 2.92
N THR A 2 -4.01 -13.92 2.92
CA THR A 2 -3.77 -12.79 2.02
C THR A 2 -3.40 -13.34 0.64
N LYS A 3 -4.26 -13.14 -0.36
CA LYS A 3 -4.00 -13.59 -1.74
C LYS A 3 -2.82 -12.79 -2.30
N LYS A 4 -1.61 -13.36 -2.31
CA LYS A 4 -0.49 -12.87 -3.11
C LYS A 4 -0.89 -13.02 -4.58
N ASN A 5 -1.08 -11.91 -5.27
CA ASN A 5 -1.35 -11.88 -6.70
C ASN A 5 -0.02 -11.57 -7.38
N GLU A 6 0.69 -12.60 -7.83
CA GLU A 6 1.94 -12.49 -8.56
C GLU A 6 1.63 -12.15 -10.02
N LYS A 7 2.00 -10.93 -10.46
CA LYS A 7 2.02 -10.57 -11.87
C LYS A 7 3.40 -9.97 -12.18
N ASN A 8 4.07 -10.55 -13.18
CA ASN A 8 5.29 -10.02 -13.80
C ASN A 8 6.48 -9.76 -12.85
N GLY A 9 6.80 -10.72 -11.97
CA GLY A 9 8.00 -10.61 -11.12
C GLY A 9 7.90 -9.54 -10.04
N PHE A 10 6.68 -9.12 -9.66
CA PHE A 10 6.44 -8.28 -8.49
C PHE A 10 5.40 -8.93 -7.57
N THR A 11 5.64 -8.84 -6.27
CA THR A 11 4.66 -9.17 -5.23
C THR A 11 4.01 -7.88 -4.73
N ARG A 12 2.69 -7.81 -4.83
CA ARG A 12 1.88 -6.73 -4.26
C ARG A 12 1.46 -7.08 -2.84
N ASN A 13 1.99 -6.34 -1.87
CA ASN A 13 1.71 -6.53 -0.45
C ASN A 13 0.74 -5.45 0.03
N TYR A 14 -0.45 -5.85 0.48
CA TYR A 14 -1.42 -4.94 1.08
C TYR A 14 -0.88 -4.40 2.42
N ILE A 15 -0.99 -3.09 2.63
CA ILE A 15 -0.51 -2.43 3.86
C ILE A 15 -1.57 -1.57 4.56
N GLY A 16 -2.74 -1.39 3.96
CA GLY A 16 -3.81 -0.60 4.58
C GLY A 16 -4.85 -0.06 3.60
N LYS A 17 -5.75 0.77 4.13
CA LYS A 17 -6.81 1.45 3.37
C LYS A 17 -6.84 2.93 3.68
N GLY A 18 -7.42 3.69 2.76
CA GLY A 18 -7.64 5.12 2.89
C GLY A 18 -9.04 5.56 2.50
N THR A 19 -9.38 6.77 2.91
CA THR A 19 -10.63 7.44 2.57
C THR A 19 -10.30 8.75 1.87
N GLN A 20 -11.01 9.03 0.77
CA GLN A 20 -10.94 10.33 0.11
C GLN A 20 -11.52 11.40 1.05
N VAL A 21 -10.76 12.46 1.28
CA VAL A 21 -11.25 13.63 2.03
C VAL A 21 -12.29 14.32 1.17
N GLN A 22 -13.45 14.60 1.77
CA GLN A 22 -14.61 15.13 1.07
C GLN A 22 -14.25 16.39 0.26
N ASP A 23 -14.69 16.42 -1.00
CA ASP A 23 -14.51 17.51 -1.96
C ASP A 23 -13.05 17.90 -2.27
N LEU A 24 -12.07 17.08 -1.85
CA LEU A 24 -10.66 17.27 -2.13
C LEU A 24 -10.08 16.10 -2.91
N ASP A 25 -9.05 16.38 -3.72
CA ASP A 25 -8.21 15.35 -4.34
C ASP A 25 -7.12 14.86 -3.37
N ILE A 26 -7.55 14.54 -2.15
CA ILE A 26 -6.68 14.10 -1.05
C ILE A 26 -7.21 12.77 -0.53
N VAL A 27 -6.32 11.78 -0.38
CA VAL A 27 -6.63 10.51 0.28
C VAL A 27 -5.92 10.44 1.62
N LYS A 28 -6.69 10.35 2.70
CA LYS A 28 -6.14 10.07 4.03
C LYS A 28 -5.98 8.56 4.19
N VAL A 29 -4.75 8.13 4.43
CA VAL A 29 -4.38 6.72 4.61
C VAL A 29 -3.95 6.47 6.05
N THR A 30 -4.32 5.31 6.58
CA THR A 30 -3.78 4.80 7.85
C THR A 30 -3.16 3.43 7.58
N VAL A 31 -1.89 3.29 7.97
CA VAL A 31 -1.13 2.04 7.89
C VAL A 31 -0.63 1.69 9.29
N GLU A 32 -0.53 0.40 9.57
CA GLU A 32 0.11 -0.09 10.77
C GLU A 32 1.63 0.04 10.62
N LEU A 33 2.29 0.73 11.56
CA LEU A 33 3.67 1.15 11.38
C LEU A 33 4.65 -0.03 11.37
N ASP A 34 4.48 -1.01 12.25
CA ASP A 34 5.43 -2.12 12.39
C ASP A 34 5.42 -2.99 11.13
N SER A 35 4.25 -3.40 10.67
CA SER A 35 4.08 -4.07 9.36
C SER A 35 4.61 -3.24 8.18
N ALA A 36 4.42 -1.92 8.18
CA ALA A 36 4.87 -1.07 7.07
C ALA A 36 6.39 -0.91 7.02
N LEU A 37 7.06 -0.91 8.18
CA LEU A 37 8.51 -0.77 8.29
C LEU A 37 9.28 -1.97 7.72
N GLU A 38 8.67 -3.15 7.62
CA GLU A 38 9.25 -4.33 6.95
C GLU A 38 9.57 -4.06 5.47
N TYR A 39 8.81 -3.16 4.85
CA TYR A 39 8.92 -2.81 3.42
C TYR A 39 9.75 -1.56 3.14
N SER A 40 10.36 -0.99 4.18
CA SER A 40 11.18 0.20 4.04
C SER A 40 12.52 -0.07 3.33
N HIS A 41 13.12 0.99 2.81
CA HIS A 41 14.43 0.95 2.17
C HIS A 41 15.31 2.10 2.67
N ALA A 42 16.63 1.86 2.68
CA ALA A 42 17.61 2.87 3.04
C ALA A 42 18.06 3.65 1.81
N TYR A 43 18.09 4.97 1.90
CA TYR A 43 18.66 5.85 0.88
C TYR A 43 19.38 7.01 1.57
N LYS A 44 20.65 7.23 1.25
CA LYS A 44 21.49 8.28 1.86
C LYS A 44 21.42 8.31 3.40
N GLY A 45 21.49 7.14 4.04
CA GLY A 45 21.46 7.00 5.50
C GLY A 45 20.10 7.24 6.16
N LYS A 46 19.03 7.45 5.37
CA LYS A 46 17.66 7.61 5.87
C LYS A 46 16.78 6.45 5.43
N LYS A 47 15.78 6.13 6.26
CA LYS A 47 14.80 5.06 6.03
C LYS A 47 13.56 5.66 5.37
N TYR A 48 13.13 5.07 4.27
CA TYR A 48 11.98 5.53 3.48
C TYR A 48 11.00 4.39 3.27
N LEU A 49 9.73 4.73 3.06
CA LEU A 49 8.69 3.83 2.62
C LEU A 49 8.02 4.44 1.39
N SER A 50 7.91 3.65 0.32
CA SER A 50 7.15 4.01 -0.87
C SER A 50 6.02 3.01 -1.02
N PHE A 51 4.81 3.51 -1.21
CA PHE A 51 3.64 2.69 -1.40
C PHE A 51 2.69 3.36 -2.39
N GLU A 52 1.86 2.55 -3.02
CA GLU A 52 0.85 2.98 -3.97
C GLU A 52 -0.51 3.00 -3.29
N VAL A 53 -1.37 3.92 -3.72
CA VAL A 53 -2.76 4.03 -3.29
C VAL A 53 -3.62 3.87 -4.55
N ALA A 54 -4.58 2.95 -4.55
CA ALA A 54 -5.53 2.84 -5.65
C ALA A 54 -6.98 2.86 -5.18
N ARG A 55 -7.83 3.48 -6.00
CA ARG A 55 -9.27 3.56 -5.78
C ARG A 55 -9.90 2.18 -5.89
N MET A 56 -10.79 1.87 -4.96
CA MET A 56 -11.59 0.66 -4.98
C MET A 56 -12.81 0.84 -5.91
N LYS A 57 -13.28 -0.27 -6.50
CA LYS A 57 -14.51 -0.23 -7.32
C LYS A 57 -15.73 0.20 -6.50
N GLN A 58 -15.81 -0.26 -5.26
CA GLN A 58 -16.82 0.12 -4.29
C GLN A 58 -16.13 0.38 -2.95
N PRO A 59 -16.64 1.32 -2.13
CA PRO A 59 -16.18 1.46 -0.76
C PRO A 59 -16.39 0.17 0.03
N ASP A 60 -15.60 -0.06 1.08
CA ASP A 60 -15.88 -1.13 2.03
C ASP A 60 -16.99 -0.74 3.03
N GLU A 61 -17.34 -1.68 3.92
CA GLU A 61 -18.38 -1.51 4.94
C GLU A 61 -18.09 -0.38 5.94
N PHE A 62 -16.83 0.07 6.03
CA PHE A 62 -16.39 1.17 6.89
C PHE A 62 -16.17 2.48 6.11
N GLY A 63 -16.61 2.54 4.84
CA GLY A 63 -16.49 3.72 3.99
C GLY A 63 -15.07 3.99 3.47
N LYS A 64 -14.16 3.01 3.51
CA LYS A 64 -12.83 3.17 2.89
C LYS A 64 -12.95 3.08 1.38
N THR A 65 -12.39 4.07 0.68
CA THR A 65 -12.53 4.21 -0.78
C THR A 65 -11.28 3.81 -1.55
N HIS A 66 -10.15 3.69 -0.85
CA HIS A 66 -8.85 3.36 -1.43
C HIS A 66 -8.16 2.25 -0.65
N THR A 67 -7.31 1.51 -1.34
CA THR A 67 -6.44 0.47 -0.78
C THR A 67 -4.98 0.78 -1.11
N CYS A 68 -4.09 0.42 -0.20
CA CYS A 68 -2.69 0.80 -0.21
C CYS A 68 -1.81 -0.45 -0.24
N TYR A 69 -0.73 -0.40 -1.03
CA TYR A 69 0.14 -1.55 -1.25
C TYR A 69 1.58 -1.16 -1.53
N VAL A 70 2.50 -2.04 -1.16
CA VAL A 70 3.91 -2.00 -1.60
C VAL A 70 4.12 -3.06 -2.68
N ASN A 71 4.70 -2.64 -3.80
CA ASN A 71 5.17 -3.55 -4.84
C ASN A 71 6.65 -3.85 -4.64
N ILE A 72 6.98 -5.11 -4.43
CA ILE A 72 8.36 -5.58 -4.28
C ILE A 72 8.71 -6.38 -5.52
N LYS A 73 9.83 -6.06 -6.18
CA LYS A 73 10.35 -6.90 -7.26
C LYS A 73 10.81 -8.23 -6.67
N ASN A 74 10.23 -9.32 -7.15
CA ASN A 74 10.71 -10.66 -6.86
C ASN A 74 12.15 -10.73 -7.40
N LYS A 75 13.12 -11.09 -6.56
CA LYS A 75 14.46 -11.39 -7.06
C LYS A 75 14.33 -12.56 -8.04
N ALA A 76 14.92 -12.40 -9.22
CA ALA A 76 15.19 -13.56 -10.06
C ALA A 76 16.33 -14.31 -9.35
N ASP A 77 16.06 -15.56 -8.97
CA ASP A 77 17.09 -16.45 -8.43
C ASP A 77 18.19 -16.72 -9.46
#